data_AF-A0A2E5AM75-F1
#
_entry.id   AF-A0A2E5AM75-F1
#
_cell.length_a   1.000
_cell.length_b   1.000
_cell.length_c   1.000
_cell.angle_alpha   90.00
_cell.angle_beta   90.00
_cell.angle_gamma   90.00
#
_symmetry.space_group_name_H-M   'P 1'
#
loop_
_entity.id
_entity.type
_entity.pdbx_description
1 polymer ?
#
loop_
_entity_poly.entity_id
_entity_poly.type
_entity_poly.pdbx_seq_one_letter_code
_entity_poly.pdbx_strand_id
1 'polypeptide(L)' 'MSKTLPQNFFPDNTEGVFRQEMVTWERVDQGIKRTTHVRNFTDCDHYDSRTSEIFLKESQYGKQ' A
#
# COMPACT_ATOMS: atom_id res chain seq x y z
N MET A 1 -7.06 13.79 3.62
CA MET A 1 -7.58 12.91 4.69
C MET A 1 -7.93 11.57 4.06
N SER A 2 -7.24 10.49 4.45
CA SER A 2 -7.57 9.14 3.96
C SER A 2 -8.79 8.64 4.73
N LYS A 3 -9.89 8.39 4.03
CA LYS A 3 -11.06 7.72 4.63
C LYS A 3 -10.88 6.23 4.43
N THR A 4 -10.48 5.53 5.48
CA THR A 4 -10.43 4.06 5.48
C THR A 4 -11.85 3.52 5.58
N LEU A 5 -12.25 2.64 4.67
CA LEU A 5 -13.56 2.00 4.71
C LEU A 5 -13.59 0.95 5.84
N PRO A 6 -14.71 0.83 6.58
CA PRO A 6 -14.84 -0.12 7.67
C PRO A 6 -14.86 -1.56 7.14
N GLN A 7 -14.39 -2.53 7.96
CA GLN A 7 -14.21 -3.94 7.54
C GLN A 7 -15.49 -4.58 6.98
N ASN A 8 -16.65 -4.17 7.48
CA ASN A 8 -17.97 -4.64 7.03
C ASN A 8 -18.41 -4.06 5.67
N PHE A 9 -17.62 -3.17 5.07
CA PHE A 9 -17.83 -2.74 3.68
C PHE A 9 -17.39 -3.81 2.68
N PHE A 10 -16.46 -4.69 3.08
CA PHE A 10 -15.94 -5.73 2.21
C PHE A 10 -16.81 -6.98 2.31
N PRO A 11 -17.13 -7.64 1.18
CA PRO A 11 -17.91 -8.86 1.19
C PRO A 11 -17.21 -9.97 1.98
N ASP A 12 -17.97 -10.70 2.78
CA ASP A 12 -17.48 -11.83 3.59
C ASP A 12 -16.99 -13.00 2.73
N ASN A 13 -17.47 -13.09 1.48
CA ASN A 13 -17.02 -14.07 0.51
C ASN A 13 -15.97 -13.44 -0.42
N THR A 14 -14.70 -13.80 -0.26
CA THR A 14 -13.61 -13.38 -1.15
C THR A 14 -13.59 -14.12 -2.49
N GLU A 15 -14.43 -15.14 -2.68
CA GLU A 15 -14.66 -15.73 -4.01
C GLU A 15 -15.36 -14.70 -4.91
N GLY A 16 -14.60 -14.10 -5.82
CA GLY A 16 -15.07 -13.05 -6.74
C GLY A 16 -14.26 -11.76 -6.67
N VAL A 17 -13.30 -11.64 -5.74
CA VAL A 17 -12.43 -10.46 -5.68
C VAL A 17 -11.17 -10.66 -6.51
N PHE A 18 -11.05 -9.97 -7.65
CA PHE A 18 -9.78 -9.88 -8.37
C PHE A 18 -8.90 -8.81 -7.71
N ARG A 19 -7.70 -9.20 -7.27
CA ARG A 19 -6.76 -8.30 -6.59
C ARG A 19 -5.57 -7.98 -7.49
N GLN A 20 -5.33 -6.68 -7.70
CA GLN A 20 -4.13 -6.18 -8.34
C GLN A 20 -3.24 -5.49 -7.30
N GLU A 21 -1.96 -5.89 -7.25
CA GLU A 21 -0.93 -5.23 -6.43
C GLU A 21 0.16 -4.64 -7.32
N MET A 22 0.48 -3.37 -7.08
CA MET A 22 1.58 -2.66 -7.72
C MET A 22 2.53 -2.12 -6.66
N VAL A 23 3.79 -2.55 -6.74
CA VAL A 23 4.87 -2.05 -5.88
C VAL A 23 5.81 -1.20 -6.73
N THR A 24 6.03 0.04 -6.29
CA THR A 24 6.97 0.98 -6.91
C THR A 24 8.06 1.35 -5.93
N TRP A 25 9.26 1.51 -6.45
CA TRP A 25 10.44 1.93 -5.69
C TRP A 25 10.99 3.19 -6.33
N GLU A 26 11.16 4.23 -5.51
CA GLU A 26 11.72 5.51 -5.95
C GLU A 26 12.84 5.93 -5.00
N ARG A 27 13.89 6.54 -5.55
CA ARG A 27 14.96 7.13 -4.73
C ARG A 27 14.54 8.55 -4.33
N VAL A 28 14.61 8.85 -3.04
CA VAL A 28 14.31 10.16 -2.44
C VAL A 28 15.47 10.60 -1.55
N ASP A 29 15.47 11.85 -1.09
CA ASP A 29 16.56 12.40 -0.28
C ASP A 29 16.81 11.59 1.01
N GLN A 30 15.75 11.05 1.62
CA GLN A 30 15.80 10.27 2.85
C GLN A 30 16.22 8.80 2.65
N GLY A 31 16.29 8.31 1.41
CA GLY A 31 16.60 6.91 1.12
C GLY A 31 15.80 6.35 -0.07
N ILE A 32 15.26 5.14 0.10
CA ILE A 32 14.40 4.52 -0.90
C ILE A 32 12.98 4.53 -0.37
N LYS A 33 12.06 5.14 -1.12
CA LYS A 33 10.63 5.09 -0.82
C LYS A 33 10.00 3.94 -1.61
N ARG A 34 9.26 3.09 -0.89
CA ARG A 34 8.41 2.06 -1.47
C ARG A 34 6.97 2.53 -1.38
N THR A 35 6.25 2.46 -2.49
CA THR A 35 4.80 2.66 -2.50
C THR A 35 4.14 1.40 -2.99
N THR A 36 3.26 0.84 -2.15
CA THR A 36 2.40 -0.30 -2.46
C THR A 36 1.00 0.22 -2.72
N HIS A 37 0.49 -0.01 -3.92
CA HIS A 37 -0.90 0.25 -4.28
C HIS A 37 -1.61 -1.07 -4.48
N VAL A 38 -2.73 -1.25 -3.79
CA VAL A 38 -3.60 -2.42 -3.93
C VAL A 38 -4.94 -1.95 -4.43
N ARG A 39 -5.43 -2.55 -5.50
CA ARG A 39 -6.80 -2.40 -5.99
C ARG A 39 -7.48 -3.74 -5.95
N ASN A 40 -8.66 -3.79 -5.35
CA ASN A 40 -9.50 -4.96 -5.32
C ASN A 40 -10.75 -4.64 -6.14
N PHE A 41 -11.07 -5.52 -7.08
CA PHE A 41 -12.24 -5.41 -7.94
C PHE A 41 -13.27 -6.42 -7.47
N THR A 42 -14.52 -5.98 -7.34
CA THR A 42 -15.70 -6.83 -7.19
C THR A 42 -16.49 -6.79 -8.50
N ASP A 43 -17.58 -7.56 -8.59
CA ASP A 43 -18.43 -7.58 -9.79
C ASP A 43 -19.02 -6.21 -10.16
N CYS A 44 -19.16 -5.29 -9.20
CA CYS A 44 -19.83 -4.01 -9.38
C CYS A 44 -19.06 -2.78 -8.89
N ASP A 45 -17.92 -2.96 -8.21
CA ASP A 45 -17.16 -1.85 -7.66
C ASP A 45 -15.66 -2.17 -7.53
N HIS A 46 -14.88 -1.19 -7.09
CA HIS A 46 -13.49 -1.37 -6.69
C HIS A 46 -13.16 -0.56 -5.44
N TYR A 47 -12.20 -1.07 -4.68
CA TYR A 47 -11.64 -0.34 -3.55
C TYR A 47 -10.12 -0.40 -3.54
N ASP A 48 -9.55 0.75 -3.18
CA ASP A 48 -8.12 1.00 -3.27
C ASP A 48 -7.51 1.21 -1.89
N SER A 49 -6.32 0.67 -1.70
CA SER A 49 -5.44 1.08 -0.62
C SER A 49 -4.07 1.50 -1.16
N ARG A 50 -3.43 2.42 -0.44
CA ARG A 50 -2.08 2.89 -0.75
C ARG A 50 -1.30 3.04 0.54
N THR A 51 -0.15 2.37 0.59
CA THR A 51 0.81 2.48 1.69
C THR A 51 2.14 2.96 1.12
N SER A 52 2.77 3.91 1.81
CA SER A 52 4.11 4.40 1.48
C SER A 52 5.02 4.23 2.68
N GLU A 53 6.20 3.65 2.46
CA GLU A 53 7.21 3.35 3.47
C GLU A 53 8.55 3.94 2.99
N ILE A 54 9.33 4.52 3.91
CA ILE A 54 10.68 5.02 3.61
C ILE A 54 11.69 4.09 4.26
N PHE A 55 12.50 3.45 3.43
CA PHE A 55 13.69 2.71 3.85
C PHE A 55 14.84 3.70 3.93
N LEU A 56 15.17 4.09 5.16
CA LEU A 56 16.27 5.00 5.42
C LEU A 56 17.57 4.38 4.91
N LYS A 57 18.38 5.21 4.26
CA LYS A 57 19.78 4.87 4.06
C LYS A 57 20.40 4.74 5.45
N GLU A 58 21.07 3.63 5.76
CA GLU A 58 21.78 3.49 7.02
C GLU A 58 22.57 4.78 7.30
N SER A 59 22.28 5.40 8.45
CA SER A 59 23.03 6.56 8.90
C SER A 59 24.49 6.12 9.07
N GLN A 60 25.43 6.84 8.47
CA GLN A 60 26.86 6.68 8.75
C GLN A 60 27.23 6.98 10.22
N TYR A 61 26.25 7.34 11.06
CA TYR A 61 26.41 7.63 12.50
C TYR A 61 25.75 6.60 13.42
N GLY A 62 25.37 5.41 12.91
CA GLY A 62 24.88 4.30 13.72
C GLY A 62 26.01 3.51 14.40
N LYS A 63 26.69 4.11 15.38
CA LYS A 63 27.35 3.51 16.58
C LYS A 63 28.18 4.60 17.30
N GLN A 64 27.62 5.20 18.33
CA GLN A 64 28.36 5.65 19.52
C GLN A 64 27.75 4.95 20.73
#